data_AF-A0A7K4HFL7-F1
#
_entry.id   AF-A0A7K4HFL7-F1
#
_cell.length_a   1.000
_cell.length_b   1.000
_cell.length_c   1.000
_cell.angle_alpha   90.00
_cell.angle_beta   90.00
_cell.angle_gamma   90.00
#
_symmetry.space_group_name_H-M   'P 1'
#
loop_
_entity.id
_entity.type
_entity.pdbx_description
1 polymer ?
#
loop_
_entity_poly.entity_id
_entity_poly.type
_entity_poly.pdbx_seq_one_letter_code
_entity_poly.pdbx_strand_id
1 'polypeptide(L)'
;MKKAIEDCLTNPEKSDSHVLESITGRGSLYEIMRMDDARRRIEALIVEAQTNQKNHQIRKKIVDELIDISIIPFPVSFGIWRTKCLDFLLVNRYLDEDERFYKRAEGTLRFLENLRLHSPWLSIMNEKDKKSALEYYKGTIGKFITRALQIWLDLLNEIYQKITKRMQTMISETGFKTLRELRSSYDLDKAYGGFIDF
;
A
#
# COMPACT_ATOMS: atom_id res chain seq x y z
N MET A 1 -8.97 -24.29 -39.08
CA MET A 1 -8.69 -24.78 -37.71
C MET A 1 -7.20 -24.81 -37.40
N LYS A 2 -6.36 -25.50 -38.18
CA LYS A 2 -4.89 -25.59 -37.95
C LYS A 2 -4.19 -24.22 -37.86
N LYS A 3 -4.51 -23.29 -38.78
CA LYS A 3 -3.98 -21.91 -38.78
C LYS A 3 -4.33 -21.10 -37.53
N ALA A 4 -5.52 -21.27 -36.96
CA ALA A 4 -5.93 -20.52 -35.76
C ALA A 4 -5.14 -20.99 -34.54
N ILE A 5 -4.92 -22.30 -34.41
CA ILE A 5 -4.12 -22.87 -33.32
C ILE A 5 -2.64 -22.46 -33.43
N GLU A 6 -2.08 -22.43 -34.64
CA GLU A 6 -0.72 -21.92 -34.87
C GLU A 6 -0.59 -20.43 -34.52
N ASP A 7 -1.60 -19.61 -34.82
CA ASP A 7 -1.59 -18.18 -34.50
C ASP A 7 -1.64 -17.94 -32.98
N CYS A 8 -2.48 -18.70 -32.23
CA CYS A 8 -2.50 -18.65 -30.77
C CYS A 8 -1.15 -19.01 -30.12
N LEU A 9 -0.42 -19.95 -30.70
CA LEU A 9 0.86 -20.43 -30.16
C LEU A 9 2.03 -19.50 -30.51
N THR A 10 1.96 -18.80 -31.64
CA THR A 10 3.01 -17.91 -32.12
C THR A 10 2.81 -16.46 -31.68
N ASN A 11 1.57 -16.04 -31.44
CA ASN A 11 1.20 -14.69 -31.02
C ASN A 11 0.32 -14.71 -29.74
N PRO A 12 0.78 -15.26 -28.61
CA PRO A 12 -0.04 -15.41 -27.39
C PRO A 12 -0.50 -14.07 -26.78
N GLU A 13 0.12 -12.97 -27.18
CA GLU A 13 -0.20 -11.59 -26.78
C GLU A 13 -1.30 -10.95 -27.67
N LYS A 14 -1.62 -11.56 -28.82
CA LYS A 14 -2.54 -11.01 -29.82
C LYS A 14 -3.93 -11.61 -29.63
N SER A 15 -4.94 -10.77 -29.43
CA SER A 15 -6.33 -11.24 -29.29
C SER A 15 -6.83 -11.81 -30.62
N ASP A 16 -7.19 -13.10 -30.63
CA ASP A 16 -7.60 -13.82 -31.84
C ASP A 16 -9.02 -13.44 -32.35
N SER A 17 -9.78 -12.65 -31.58
CA SER A 17 -11.17 -12.30 -31.90
C SER A 17 -11.69 -11.18 -31.00
N HIS A 18 -12.51 -10.27 -31.53
CA HIS A 18 -13.29 -9.31 -30.73
C HIS A 18 -14.18 -10.00 -29.67
N VAL A 19 -14.57 -11.25 -29.91
CA VAL A 19 -15.31 -12.08 -28.93
C VAL A 19 -14.40 -12.51 -27.78
N LEU A 20 -13.12 -12.83 -28.05
CA LEU A 20 -12.15 -13.14 -26.99
C LEU A 20 -11.71 -11.87 -26.25
N GLU A 21 -11.63 -10.73 -26.92
CA GLU A 21 -11.39 -9.42 -26.29
C GLU A 21 -12.52 -9.07 -25.30
N SER A 22 -13.77 -9.39 -25.65
CA SER A 22 -14.94 -9.18 -24.79
C SER A 22 -15.15 -10.25 -23.72
N ILE A 23 -14.69 -11.50 -23.94
CA ILE A 23 -14.75 -12.58 -22.94
C ILE A 23 -13.55 -12.53 -21.96
N THR A 24 -12.34 -12.24 -22.45
CA THR A 24 -11.11 -12.25 -21.63
C THR A 24 -10.77 -10.88 -21.04
N GLY A 25 -11.31 -9.81 -21.62
CA GLY A 25 -11.04 -8.42 -21.21
C GLY A 25 -9.62 -7.95 -21.47
N ARG A 26 -8.73 -8.77 -22.07
CA ARG A 26 -7.34 -8.42 -22.32
C ARG A 26 -7.22 -7.28 -23.35
N GLY A 27 -6.49 -6.22 -23.00
CA GLY A 27 -6.35 -5.02 -23.83
C GLY A 27 -7.63 -4.17 -23.93
N SER A 28 -8.69 -4.53 -23.20
CA SER A 28 -9.96 -3.83 -23.28
C SER A 28 -10.02 -2.62 -22.34
N LEU A 29 -10.99 -1.73 -22.57
CA LEU A 29 -11.35 -0.66 -21.64
C LEU A 29 -11.58 -1.19 -20.20
N TYR A 30 -12.09 -2.41 -20.06
CA TYR A 30 -12.31 -3.04 -18.76
C TYR A 30 -11.00 -3.34 -18.02
N GLU A 31 -9.97 -3.85 -18.70
CA GLU A 31 -8.66 -4.10 -18.06
C GLU A 31 -7.99 -2.78 -17.65
N ILE A 32 -8.12 -1.73 -18.46
CA ILE A 32 -7.64 -0.39 -18.14
C ILE A 32 -8.35 0.15 -16.88
N MET A 33 -9.67 0.03 -16.81
CA MET A 33 -10.45 0.44 -15.63
C MET A 33 -10.09 -0.36 -14.39
N ARG A 34 -9.91 -1.69 -14.52
CA ARG A 34 -9.51 -2.57 -13.42
C ARG A 34 -8.12 -2.20 -12.89
N MET A 35 -7.19 -1.90 -13.79
CA MET A 35 -5.83 -1.47 -13.41
C MET A 35 -5.82 -0.08 -12.77
N ASP A 36 -6.66 0.85 -13.22
CA ASP A 36 -6.80 2.16 -12.57
C ASP A 36 -7.41 2.04 -11.17
N ASP A 37 -8.39 1.15 -10.97
CA ASP A 37 -8.93 0.84 -9.64
C ASP A 37 -7.84 0.22 -8.73
N ALA A 38 -7.09 -0.77 -9.24
CA ALA A 38 -5.95 -1.34 -8.52
C ALA A 38 -4.91 -0.27 -8.14
N ARG A 39 -4.61 0.67 -9.06
CA ARG A 39 -3.72 1.82 -8.85
C ARG A 39 -4.21 2.72 -7.71
N ARG A 40 -5.48 3.14 -7.72
CA ARG A 40 -6.05 3.98 -6.64
C ARG A 40 -6.01 3.29 -5.29
N ARG A 41 -6.24 1.98 -5.26
CA ARG A 41 -6.21 1.20 -4.01
C ARG A 41 -4.78 1.01 -3.47
N ILE A 42 -3.78 0.86 -4.32
CA ILE A 42 -2.38 0.85 -3.88
C ILE A 42 -1.93 2.25 -3.41
N GLU A 43 -2.40 3.33 -4.04
CA GLU A 43 -2.17 4.71 -3.57
C GLU A 43 -2.72 4.89 -2.14
N ALA A 44 -3.92 4.39 -1.86
CA ALA A 44 -4.49 4.40 -0.50
C ALA A 44 -3.63 3.62 0.51
N LEU A 45 -3.10 2.45 0.13
CA LEU A 45 -2.16 1.67 0.96
C LEU A 45 -0.85 2.44 1.22
N ILE A 46 -0.32 3.13 0.21
CA ILE A 46 0.89 3.95 0.34
C ILE A 46 0.65 5.10 1.32
N VAL A 47 -0.47 5.82 1.18
CA VAL A 47 -0.84 6.90 2.11
C VAL A 47 -1.01 6.38 3.53
N GLU A 48 -1.62 5.20 3.71
CA GLU A 48 -1.74 4.53 5.01
C GLU A 48 -0.35 4.22 5.60
N ALA A 49 0.55 3.63 4.81
CA ALA A 49 1.91 3.28 5.23
C ALA A 49 2.76 4.53 5.57
N GLN A 50 2.70 5.58 4.75
CA GLN A 50 3.38 6.86 4.99
C GLN A 50 2.85 7.53 6.27
N THR A 51 1.54 7.50 6.49
CA THR A 51 0.94 8.04 7.72
C THR A 51 1.44 7.28 8.95
N ASN A 52 1.49 5.95 8.88
CA ASN A 52 2.05 5.13 9.95
C ASN A 52 3.53 5.46 10.20
N GLN A 53 4.32 5.67 9.15
CA GLN A 53 5.72 6.07 9.28
C GLN A 53 5.88 7.45 9.94
N LYS A 54 5.10 8.44 9.51
CA LYS A 54 5.07 9.79 10.11
C LYS A 54 4.67 9.73 11.58
N ASN A 55 3.63 8.97 11.90
CA ASN A 55 3.18 8.75 13.28
C ASN A 55 4.27 8.11 14.14
N HIS A 56 5.00 7.14 13.60
CA HIS A 56 6.13 6.51 14.28
C HIS A 56 7.27 7.50 14.53
N GLN A 57 7.63 8.32 13.54
CA GLN A 57 8.66 9.35 13.68
C GLN A 57 8.32 10.37 14.78
N ILE A 58 7.06 10.83 14.82
CA ILE A 58 6.57 11.73 15.87
C ILE A 58 6.73 11.08 17.25
N ARG A 59 6.31 9.81 17.40
CA ARG A 59 6.45 9.08 18.67
C ARG A 59 7.90 8.92 19.07
N LYS A 60 8.76 8.56 18.11
CA LYS A 60 10.19 8.42 18.35
C LYS A 60 10.77 9.73 18.86
N LYS A 61 10.44 10.85 18.22
CA LYS A 61 10.88 12.18 18.66
C LYS A 61 10.42 12.50 20.08
N ILE A 62 9.14 12.28 20.39
CA ILE A 62 8.59 12.47 21.74
C ILE A 62 9.36 11.62 22.76
N VAL A 63 9.56 10.33 22.46
CA VAL A 63 10.31 9.41 23.32
C VAL A 63 11.75 9.86 23.52
N ASP A 64 12.43 10.30 22.45
CA ASP A 64 13.82 10.76 22.49
C ASP A 64 13.97 12.03 23.32
N GLU A 65 13.01 12.96 23.24
CA GLU A 65 12.98 14.25 23.96
C GLU A 65 12.46 14.14 25.41
N LEU A 66 11.86 13.01 25.80
CA LEU A 66 11.38 12.80 27.16
C LEU A 66 12.55 12.65 28.16
N ILE A 67 12.71 13.67 29.01
CA ILE A 67 13.70 13.72 30.10
C ILE A 67 13.15 13.08 31.39
N ASP A 68 11.84 13.21 31.66
CA ASP A 68 11.18 12.68 32.85
C ASP A 68 10.02 11.75 32.47
N ILE A 69 10.08 10.52 32.97
CA ILE A 69 9.18 9.41 32.67
C ILE A 69 7.90 9.51 33.50
N SER A 70 7.94 10.26 34.61
CA SER A 70 6.81 10.44 35.54
C SER A 70 5.68 11.31 34.96
N ILE A 71 5.98 12.13 33.96
CA ILE A 71 5.04 13.10 33.36
C ILE A 71 4.19 12.47 32.24
N ILE A 72 4.42 11.22 31.87
CA ILE A 72 3.77 10.64 30.70
C ILE A 72 2.38 10.11 31.08
N PRO A 73 1.27 10.71 30.61
CA PRO A 73 -0.02 10.02 30.58
C PRO A 73 0.07 8.92 29.53
N PHE A 74 0.63 7.78 29.94
CA PHE A 74 1.01 6.67 29.07
C PHE A 74 -0.14 5.97 28.31
N PRO A 75 -1.45 6.13 28.61
CA PRO A 75 -2.45 5.39 27.83
C PRO A 75 -2.99 6.11 26.57
N VAL A 76 -2.68 7.38 26.27
CA VAL A 76 -3.63 8.14 25.39
C VAL A 76 -3.23 8.30 23.92
N SER A 77 -1.97 8.16 23.48
CA SER A 77 -1.69 8.47 22.06
C SER A 77 -0.40 7.92 21.45
N PHE A 78 -0.03 6.68 21.76
CA PHE A 78 0.60 5.86 20.71
C PHE A 78 -0.49 5.64 19.65
N GLY A 79 -0.64 6.64 18.78
CA GLY A 79 -1.80 6.82 17.91
C GLY A 79 -2.24 5.55 17.18
N ILE A 80 -3.48 5.56 16.72
CA ILE A 80 -4.07 4.44 16.01
C ILE A 80 -3.19 4.11 14.80
N TRP A 81 -2.48 2.97 14.84
CA TRP A 81 -1.87 2.40 13.65
C TRP A 81 -2.99 2.16 12.66
N ARG A 82 -2.89 2.78 11.49
CA ARG A 82 -3.89 2.61 10.44
C ARG A 82 -3.65 1.27 9.76
N THR A 83 -4.69 0.45 9.69
CA THR A 83 -4.62 -0.91 9.11
C THR A 83 -5.76 -1.17 8.14
N LYS A 84 -6.65 -0.21 7.90
CA LYS A 84 -7.91 -0.47 7.21
C LYS A 84 -7.72 -0.78 5.74
N CYS A 85 -6.77 -0.11 5.09
CA CYS A 85 -6.43 -0.41 3.71
C CYS A 85 -5.76 -1.79 3.62
N LEU A 86 -4.90 -2.13 4.60
CA LEU A 86 -4.26 -3.43 4.67
C LEU A 86 -5.24 -4.59 4.93
N ASP A 87 -6.19 -4.41 5.84
CA ASP A 87 -7.30 -5.34 6.09
C ASP A 87 -8.09 -5.58 4.79
N PHE A 88 -8.44 -4.50 4.11
CA PHE A 88 -9.20 -4.55 2.86
C PHE A 88 -8.42 -5.25 1.74
N LEU A 89 -7.11 -5.04 1.65
CA LEU A 89 -6.21 -5.75 0.74
C LEU A 89 -6.22 -7.26 0.99
N LEU A 90 -6.12 -7.68 2.25
CA LEU A 90 -6.03 -9.10 2.62
C LEU A 90 -7.35 -9.85 2.39
N VAL A 91 -8.48 -9.20 2.65
CA VAL A 91 -9.82 -9.78 2.43
C VAL A 91 -10.13 -9.92 0.94
N ASN A 92 -9.85 -8.88 0.15
CA ASN A 92 -10.31 -8.83 -1.25
C ASN A 92 -9.25 -9.27 -2.26
N ARG A 93 -7.96 -9.34 -1.88
CA ARG A 93 -6.83 -9.73 -2.74
C ARG A 93 -6.85 -9.06 -4.13
N TYR A 94 -7.19 -7.77 -4.19
CA TYR A 94 -7.49 -7.05 -5.44
C TYR A 94 -6.27 -6.69 -6.31
N LEU A 95 -5.04 -6.98 -5.86
CA LEU A 95 -3.81 -6.66 -6.59
C LEU A 95 -3.30 -7.79 -7.49
N ASP A 96 -3.95 -8.98 -7.45
CA ASP A 96 -3.53 -10.18 -8.19
C ASP A 96 -2.03 -10.54 -8.03
N GLU A 97 -1.43 -10.22 -6.87
CA GLU A 97 -0.02 -10.54 -6.59
C GLU A 97 0.13 -11.99 -6.07
N ASP A 98 1.37 -12.46 -5.95
CA ASP A 98 1.63 -13.83 -5.50
C ASP A 98 1.36 -14.04 -4.00
N GLU A 99 1.26 -15.30 -3.58
CA GLU A 99 1.00 -15.65 -2.17
C GLU A 99 2.11 -15.15 -1.23
N ARG A 100 3.34 -14.95 -1.72
CA ARG A 100 4.44 -14.41 -0.90
C ARG A 100 4.19 -12.94 -0.56
N PHE A 101 3.65 -12.16 -1.49
CA PHE A 101 3.20 -10.79 -1.21
C PHE A 101 2.13 -10.77 -0.11
N TYR A 102 1.07 -11.58 -0.24
CA TYR A 102 -0.02 -11.59 0.75
C TYR A 102 0.42 -12.07 2.14
N LYS A 103 1.36 -13.02 2.22
CA LYS A 103 1.97 -13.41 3.50
C LYS A 103 2.77 -12.27 4.14
N ARG A 104 3.48 -11.46 3.34
CA ARG A 104 4.17 -10.26 3.85
C ARG A 104 3.16 -9.22 4.35
N ALA A 105 2.08 -8.99 3.60
CA ALA A 105 1.01 -8.08 4.00
C ALA A 105 0.36 -8.51 5.32
N GLU A 106 0.08 -9.81 5.49
CA GLU A 106 -0.45 -10.37 6.75
C GLU A 106 0.55 -10.20 7.90
N GLY A 107 1.84 -10.47 7.66
CA GLY A 107 2.90 -10.24 8.63
C GLY A 107 2.97 -8.78 9.09
N THR A 108 2.87 -7.83 8.16
CA THR A 108 2.80 -6.40 8.46
C THR A 108 1.58 -6.07 9.29
N LEU A 109 0.40 -6.61 8.97
CA LEU A 109 -0.84 -6.38 9.71
C LEU A 109 -0.68 -6.85 11.16
N ARG A 110 -0.31 -8.13 11.35
CA ARG A 110 -0.10 -8.72 12.68
C ARG A 110 0.93 -7.93 13.49
N PHE A 111 2.00 -7.46 12.84
CA PHE A 111 2.98 -6.60 13.48
C PHE A 111 2.38 -5.30 13.99
N LEU A 112 1.63 -4.56 13.16
CA LEU A 112 0.97 -3.31 13.55
C LEU A 112 -0.09 -3.52 14.65
N GLU A 113 -0.85 -4.61 14.57
CA GLU A 113 -1.83 -4.97 15.60
C GLU A 113 -1.18 -5.32 16.93
N ASN A 114 -0.07 -6.07 16.92
CA ASN A 114 0.70 -6.34 18.13
C ASN A 114 1.24 -5.05 18.75
N LEU A 115 1.76 -4.12 17.95
CA LEU A 115 2.18 -2.81 18.47
C LEU A 115 1.01 -2.04 19.10
N ARG A 116 -0.19 -2.13 18.53
CA ARG A 116 -1.40 -1.53 19.09
C ARG A 116 -1.78 -2.16 20.44
N LEU A 117 -1.78 -3.50 20.52
CA LEU A 117 -2.18 -4.25 21.70
C LEU A 117 -1.17 -4.16 22.84
N HIS A 118 0.12 -4.00 22.54
CA HIS A 118 1.19 -3.91 23.54
C HIS A 118 1.45 -2.49 24.05
N SER A 119 0.86 -1.46 23.42
CA SER A 119 1.00 -0.07 23.87
C SER A 119 0.40 0.24 25.26
N PRO A 120 -0.76 -0.31 25.68
CA PRO A 120 -1.35 0.02 26.98
C PRO A 120 -0.57 -0.52 28.19
N TRP A 121 0.29 -1.53 28.00
CA TRP A 121 0.99 -2.23 29.08
C TRP A 121 1.99 -1.34 29.81
N LEU A 122 2.50 -0.31 29.15
CA LEU A 122 3.41 0.66 29.75
C LEU A 122 2.73 1.52 30.82
N SER A 123 1.40 1.66 30.77
CA SER A 123 0.65 2.46 31.77
C SER A 123 0.59 1.80 33.15
N ILE A 124 0.67 0.46 33.21
CA ILE A 124 0.56 -0.33 34.44
C ILE A 124 1.92 -0.76 35.03
N MET A 125 3.04 -0.43 34.37
CA MET A 125 4.39 -0.74 34.85
C MET A 125 4.85 0.21 35.97
N ASN A 126 5.71 -0.28 36.88
CA ASN A 126 6.42 0.58 37.83
C ASN A 126 7.45 1.48 37.10
N GLU A 127 7.96 2.52 37.76
CA GLU A 127 8.88 3.49 37.13
C GLU A 127 10.18 2.87 36.58
N LYS A 128 10.74 1.88 37.29
CA LYS A 128 11.96 1.19 36.87
C LYS A 128 11.72 0.44 35.56
N ASP A 129 10.63 -0.31 35.48
CA ASP A 129 10.26 -1.09 34.30
C ASP A 129 9.88 -0.17 33.12
N LYS A 130 9.22 0.96 33.39
CA LYS A 130 8.96 2.01 32.38
C LYS A 130 10.25 2.54 31.77
N LYS A 131 11.26 2.84 32.59
CA LYS A 131 12.58 3.29 32.12
C LYS A 131 13.26 2.26 31.26
N SER A 132 13.31 1.01 31.71
CA SER A 132 13.90 -0.10 30.93
C SER A 132 13.18 -0.32 29.61
N ALA A 133 11.84 -0.25 29.60
CA ALA A 133 11.06 -0.40 28.38
C ALA A 133 11.26 0.77 27.40
N LEU A 134 11.39 2.00 27.90
CA LEU A 134 11.67 3.19 27.09
C LEU A 134 13.05 3.08 26.41
N GLU A 135 14.08 2.68 27.16
CA GLU A 135 15.43 2.45 26.61
C GLU A 135 15.42 1.33 25.57
N TYR A 136 14.70 0.23 25.84
CA TYR A 136 14.54 -0.86 24.87
C TYR A 136 13.82 -0.40 23.58
N TYR A 137 12.83 0.49 23.72
CA TYR A 137 12.16 1.12 22.58
C TYR A 137 13.10 2.01 21.78
N LYS A 138 13.83 2.93 22.44
CA LYS A 138 14.81 3.83 21.80
C LYS A 138 15.88 3.06 21.02
N GLY A 139 16.36 1.96 21.60
CA GLY A 139 17.40 1.12 21.04
C GLY A 139 16.91 0.23 19.89
N THR A 140 16.18 -0.83 20.23
CA THR A 140 15.95 -1.97 19.34
C THR A 140 14.60 -1.89 18.64
N ILE A 141 13.51 -1.73 19.40
CA ILE A 141 12.16 -1.76 18.82
C ILE A 141 11.95 -0.60 17.85
N GLY A 142 12.32 0.62 18.22
CA GLY A 142 12.08 1.81 17.42
C GLY A 142 12.75 1.73 16.05
N LYS A 143 14.00 1.24 16.01
CA LYS A 143 14.73 0.99 14.75
C LYS A 143 14.09 -0.12 13.93
N PHE A 144 13.65 -1.19 14.59
CA PHE A 144 12.95 -2.29 13.93
C PHE A 144 11.64 -1.83 13.27
N ILE A 145 10.81 -1.06 13.99
CA ILE A 145 9.56 -0.48 13.44
C ILE A 145 9.88 0.40 12.23
N THR A 146 10.86 1.29 12.34
CA THR A 146 11.26 2.17 11.22
C THR A 146 11.62 1.35 9.98
N ARG A 147 12.43 0.30 10.16
CA ARG A 147 12.86 -0.56 9.05
C ARG A 147 11.71 -1.37 8.47
N ALA A 148 10.85 -1.93 9.31
CA ALA A 148 9.69 -2.72 8.87
C ALA A 148 8.71 -1.87 8.04
N LEU A 149 8.39 -0.67 8.52
CA LEU A 149 7.51 0.28 7.80
C LEU A 149 8.13 0.71 6.47
N GLN A 150 9.44 0.97 6.43
CA GLN A 150 10.12 1.33 5.18
C GLN A 150 10.09 0.19 4.16
N ILE A 151 10.42 -1.04 4.57
CA ILE A 151 10.38 -2.21 3.68
C ILE A 151 8.98 -2.41 3.09
N TRP A 152 7.95 -2.22 3.92
CA TRP A 152 6.56 -2.31 3.45
C TRP A 152 6.24 -1.20 2.44
N LEU A 153 6.61 0.04 2.73
CA LEU A 153 6.40 1.17 1.83
C LEU A 153 7.13 1.00 0.49
N ASP A 154 8.38 0.53 0.51
CA ASP A 154 9.18 0.27 -0.70
C ASP A 154 8.50 -0.78 -1.58
N LEU A 155 7.99 -1.86 -0.98
CA LEU A 155 7.26 -2.91 -1.70
C LEU A 155 5.97 -2.37 -2.35
N LEU A 156 5.22 -1.52 -1.66
CA LEU A 156 4.01 -0.90 -2.21
C LEU A 156 4.35 0.03 -3.38
N ASN A 157 5.43 0.80 -3.27
CA ASN A 157 5.91 1.67 -4.35
C ASN A 157 6.34 0.86 -5.58
N GLU A 158 7.03 -0.28 -5.39
CA GLU A 158 7.41 -1.18 -6.48
C GLU A 158 6.17 -1.66 -7.25
N ILE A 159 5.13 -2.11 -6.53
CA ILE A 159 3.87 -2.56 -7.13
C ILE A 159 3.16 -1.41 -7.84
N TYR A 160 3.13 -0.22 -7.25
CA TYR A 160 2.55 0.96 -7.88
C TYR A 160 3.24 1.28 -9.22
N GLN A 161 4.58 1.24 -9.26
CA GLN A 161 5.34 1.46 -10.49
C GLN A 161 5.08 0.36 -11.53
N LYS A 162 4.98 -0.90 -11.11
CA LYS A 162 4.63 -2.04 -11.98
C LYS A 162 3.25 -1.85 -12.63
N ILE A 163 2.23 -1.50 -11.83
CA ILE A 163 0.87 -1.22 -12.31
C ILE A 163 0.88 -0.03 -13.28
N THR A 164 1.53 1.08 -12.90
CA THR A 164 1.60 2.30 -13.71
C THR A 164 2.28 2.04 -15.06
N LYS A 165 3.42 1.34 -15.07
CA LYS A 165 4.13 0.99 -16.29
C LYS A 165 3.27 0.13 -17.21
N ARG A 166 2.61 -0.91 -16.67
CA ARG A 166 1.74 -1.78 -17.46
C ARG A 166 0.54 -1.01 -18.04
N MET A 167 -0.06 -0.09 -17.28
CA MET A 167 -1.12 0.79 -17.80
C MET A 167 -0.63 1.64 -18.97
N GLN A 168 0.56 2.25 -18.86
CA GLN A 168 1.14 3.06 -19.92
C GLN A 168 1.39 2.24 -21.19
N THR A 169 1.93 1.02 -21.05
CA THR A 169 2.12 0.09 -22.17
C THR A 169 0.80 -0.22 -22.87
N MET A 170 -0.23 -0.63 -22.11
CA MET A 170 -1.54 -0.94 -22.70
C MET A 170 -2.13 0.26 -23.45
N ILE A 171 -2.07 1.47 -22.88
CA ILE A 171 -2.57 2.69 -23.53
C ILE A 171 -1.81 2.98 -24.84
N SER A 172 -0.50 2.73 -24.86
CA SER A 172 0.31 2.95 -26.06
C SER A 172 0.03 1.92 -27.17
N GLU A 173 -0.23 0.67 -26.80
CA GLU A 173 -0.45 -0.45 -27.72
C GLU A 173 -1.85 -0.43 -28.34
N THR A 174 -2.87 -0.07 -27.55
CA THR A 174 -4.26 -0.06 -28.01
C THR A 174 -4.61 1.13 -28.91
N GLY A 175 -3.68 2.05 -29.14
CA GLY A 175 -3.90 3.18 -30.04
C GLY A 175 -5.09 4.07 -29.65
N PHE A 176 -5.51 4.05 -28.37
CA PHE A 176 -6.66 4.81 -27.88
C PHE A 176 -6.38 6.32 -27.91
N LYS A 177 -6.58 6.92 -29.09
CA LYS A 177 -6.79 8.37 -29.25
C LYS A 177 -7.91 8.85 -28.30
N THR A 178 -8.91 8.00 -28.08
CA THR A 178 -10.08 8.22 -27.21
C THR A 178 -9.75 8.30 -25.72
N LEU A 179 -8.71 7.61 -25.22
CA LEU A 179 -8.32 7.74 -23.79
C LEU A 179 -7.56 9.05 -23.53
N ARG A 180 -6.85 9.57 -24.53
CA ARG A 180 -6.26 10.91 -24.47
C ARG A 180 -7.35 11.98 -24.39
N GLU A 181 -8.46 11.77 -25.11
CA GLU A 181 -9.66 12.62 -25.10
C GLU A 181 -10.51 12.45 -23.82
N LEU A 182 -10.59 11.22 -23.28
CA LEU A 182 -11.22 10.96 -21.97
C LEU A 182 -10.41 11.53 -20.82
N ARG A 183 -9.08 11.49 -20.88
CA ARG A 183 -8.18 12.10 -19.91
C ARG A 183 -8.14 13.63 -20.01
N SER A 184 -8.46 14.22 -21.17
CA SER A 184 -8.62 15.68 -21.31
C SER A 184 -10.02 16.16 -20.93
N SER A 185 -11.04 15.30 -20.96
CA SER A 185 -12.42 15.64 -20.58
C SER A 185 -12.71 15.35 -19.11
N TYR A 186 -12.12 14.29 -18.54
CA TYR A 186 -11.97 14.14 -17.11
C TYR A 186 -10.67 14.79 -16.69
N ASP A 187 -10.77 16.02 -16.23
CA ASP A 187 -9.71 16.76 -15.53
C ASP A 187 -9.42 16.04 -14.19
N LEU A 188 -8.91 14.80 -14.25
CA LEU A 188 -8.61 13.95 -13.09
C LEU A 188 -7.57 14.61 -12.18
N ASP A 189 -6.72 15.45 -12.75
CA ASP A 189 -5.76 16.25 -12.00
C ASP A 189 -6.43 17.45 -11.29
N LYS A 190 -7.55 18.00 -11.81
CA LYS A 190 -8.37 19.00 -11.07
C LYS A 190 -9.40 18.40 -10.12
N ALA A 191 -9.90 17.20 -10.37
CA ALA A 191 -10.83 16.52 -9.47
C ALA A 191 -10.16 16.06 -8.17
N TYR A 192 -8.84 15.81 -8.20
CA TYR A 192 -8.05 15.37 -7.04
C TYR A 192 -6.95 16.36 -6.61
N GLY A 193 -6.73 17.45 -7.35
CA GLY A 193 -5.71 18.48 -7.08
C GLY A 193 -5.99 19.43 -5.91
N GLY A 194 -6.95 19.12 -5.04
CA GLY A 194 -7.29 19.95 -3.87
C GLY A 194 -6.77 19.43 -2.53
N PHE A 195 -6.01 18.33 -2.50
CA PHE A 195 -5.69 17.64 -1.24
C PHE A 195 -4.20 17.30 -1.05
N ILE A 196 -3.27 18.11 -1.55
CA ILE A 196 -1.88 18.08 -1.06
C ILE A 196 -1.31 19.50 -1.00
N ASP A 197 -1.52 20.16 0.14
CA ASP A 197 -0.59 21.14 0.72
C ASP A 197 -0.45 20.78 2.20
N PHE A 198 0.50 19.88 2.54
CA PHE A 198 1.05 19.67 3.89
C PHE A 198 2.37 18.90 3.86
#